data_AF-A0AAW1X5B2-F1
#
_entry.id   AF-A0AAW1X5B2-F1
#
_cell.length_a   1.000
_cell.length_b   1.000
_cell.length_c   1.000
_cell.angle_alpha   90.00
_cell.angle_beta   90.00
_cell.angle_gamma   90.00
#
_symmetry.space_group_name_H-M   'P 1'
#
loop_
_entity.id
_entity.type
_entity.pdbx_description
1 polymer ?
#
loop_
_entity_poly.entity_id
_entity_poly.type
_entity_poly.pdbx_seq_one_letter_code
_entity_poly.pdbx_strand_id
1 'polypeptide(L)'
;MLVSLMASTCPFSWLRKVARAECTATSCAGNNQFVCPAELVMKGSDGGVIACKSACLVFNQPQYCCTGDHGTPETCPPTDYSKIFKSQCPQAYSYAYDDKSSTFTCNGGPNYLVTFCP
;
A
#
# COMPACT_ATOMS: atom_id res chain seq x y z
N MET A 1 5.15 1.00 7.82
CA MET A 1 5.90 2.07 7.10
C MET A 1 5.62 2.09 5.60
N LEU A 2 5.43 0.95 4.91
CA LEU A 2 5.05 0.93 3.49
C LEU A 2 3.59 1.33 3.21
N VAL A 3 2.64 1.04 4.11
CA VAL A 3 1.21 1.37 3.91
C VAL A 3 0.97 2.89 3.85
N SER A 4 1.80 3.71 4.50
CA SER A 4 1.67 5.17 4.48
C SER A 4 2.02 5.80 3.13
N LEU A 5 2.81 5.13 2.28
CA LEU A 5 3.17 5.67 0.97
C LEU A 5 1.96 5.65 0.03
N MET A 6 1.09 4.64 0.07
CA MET A 6 -0.14 4.54 -0.76
C MET A 6 -1.12 5.74 -0.66
N ALA A 7 -0.91 6.63 0.30
CA ALA A 7 -1.77 7.76 0.62
C ALA A 7 -1.27 9.09 0.04
N SER A 8 -0.70 9.13 -1.17
CA SER A 8 -0.42 10.40 -1.87
C SER A 8 -0.77 10.32 -3.35
N THR A 9 -1.03 11.48 -3.97
CA THR A 9 -1.40 11.71 -5.39
C THR A 9 -0.48 11.08 -6.44
N CYS A 10 0.66 10.53 -6.02
CA CYS A 10 1.76 10.18 -6.88
C CYS A 10 1.98 8.67 -6.75
N PRO A 11 1.64 7.84 -7.75
CA PRO A 11 1.94 6.41 -7.69
C PRO A 11 3.43 6.19 -7.41
N PHE A 12 3.78 5.16 -6.66
CA PHE A 12 5.17 4.93 -6.25
C PHE A 12 5.67 3.66 -6.90
N SER A 13 6.82 3.72 -7.54
CA SER A 13 7.53 2.53 -7.99
C SER A 13 8.88 2.45 -7.30
N TRP A 14 9.13 1.32 -6.64
CA TRP A 14 10.46 0.98 -6.19
C TRP A 14 11.20 0.35 -7.38
N LEU A 15 11.65 1.20 -8.30
CA LEU A 15 12.53 0.76 -9.37
C LEU A 15 13.93 0.53 -8.79
N ARG A 16 14.42 -0.70 -8.73
CA ARG A 16 15.84 -0.91 -8.38
C ARG A 16 16.73 -0.56 -9.57
N LYS A 17 17.74 0.28 -9.37
CA LYS A 17 18.94 0.27 -10.23
C LYS A 17 19.71 -1.00 -9.90
N VAL A 18 19.52 -2.09 -10.63
CA VAL A 18 20.37 -3.28 -10.45
C VAL A 18 21.30 -3.46 -11.62
N ALA A 19 22.60 -3.42 -11.33
CA ALA A 19 23.64 -4.04 -12.14
C ALA A 19 23.75 -5.57 -11.88
N ARG A 20 22.69 -6.25 -11.40
CA ARG A 20 22.71 -7.68 -11.04
C ARG A 20 21.32 -8.33 -11.11
N ALA A 21 21.26 -9.52 -11.68
CA ALA A 21 20.10 -10.07 -12.39
C ALA A 21 18.97 -10.73 -11.57
N GLU A 22 18.87 -10.62 -10.24
CA GLU A 22 18.02 -11.56 -9.47
C GLU A 22 17.11 -10.96 -8.38
N CYS A 23 16.56 -9.76 -8.55
CA CYS A 23 15.67 -9.19 -7.53
C CYS A 23 14.39 -8.53 -8.09
N THR A 24 13.21 -9.10 -7.78
CA THR A 24 11.88 -8.66 -8.24
C THR A 24 11.52 -7.26 -7.77
N ALA A 25 11.32 -6.28 -8.66
CA ALA A 25 10.88 -4.95 -8.27
C ALA A 25 9.43 -4.95 -7.75
N THR A 26 9.12 -4.10 -6.77
CA THR A 26 7.73 -3.84 -6.35
C THR A 26 7.30 -2.47 -6.85
N SER A 27 6.09 -2.38 -7.38
CA SER A 27 5.54 -1.13 -7.87
C SER A 27 4.06 -1.03 -7.60
N CYS A 28 3.61 0.20 -7.39
CA CYS A 28 2.22 0.58 -7.29
C CYS A 28 2.01 1.73 -8.27
N ALA A 29 1.78 1.37 -9.53
CA ALA A 29 1.46 2.33 -10.60
C ALA A 29 -0.05 2.68 -10.63
N GLY A 30 -0.87 1.94 -9.88
CA GLY A 30 -2.31 2.16 -9.78
C GLY A 30 -2.62 3.49 -9.09
N ASN A 31 -3.47 4.31 -9.73
CA ASN A 31 -3.94 5.53 -9.12
C ASN A 31 -5.17 5.24 -8.24
N ASN A 32 -4.94 5.12 -6.93
CA ASN A 32 -6.00 4.88 -5.94
C ASN A 32 -7.04 6.02 -5.87
N GLN A 33 -6.77 7.19 -6.46
CA GLN A 33 -7.62 8.37 -6.43
C GLN A 33 -8.98 8.14 -7.13
N PHE A 34 -9.05 7.26 -8.13
CA PHE A 34 -10.29 7.00 -8.89
C PHE A 34 -11.18 5.92 -8.26
N VAL A 35 -10.62 5.09 -7.37
CA VAL A 35 -11.33 3.99 -6.71
C VAL A 35 -11.46 4.19 -5.21
N CYS A 36 -11.06 5.37 -4.70
CA CYS A 36 -11.12 5.68 -3.28
C CYS A 36 -12.57 5.86 -2.81
N PRO A 37 -13.05 5.05 -1.85
CA PRO A 37 -14.34 5.28 -1.21
C PRO A 37 -14.42 6.68 -0.59
N ALA A 38 -15.60 7.30 -0.61
CA ALA A 38 -15.78 8.70 -0.21
C ALA A 38 -15.34 8.97 1.24
N GLU A 39 -15.51 7.98 2.11
CA GLU A 39 -15.10 7.97 3.51
C GLU A 39 -13.57 7.95 3.72
N LEU A 40 -12.81 7.48 2.72
CA LEU A 40 -11.35 7.39 2.75
C LEU A 40 -10.67 8.54 2.00
N VAL A 41 -11.44 9.34 1.25
CA VAL A 41 -10.93 10.45 0.45
C VAL A 41 -10.32 11.54 1.33
N MET A 42 -9.11 11.96 1.00
CA MET A 42 -8.52 13.19 1.46
C MET A 42 -8.57 14.23 0.34
N LYS A 43 -9.11 15.42 0.62
CA LYS A 43 -9.20 16.50 -0.36
C LYS A 43 -8.13 17.57 -0.14
N GLY A 44 -7.64 18.13 -1.24
CA GLY A 44 -6.76 19.29 -1.25
C GLY A 44 -7.53 20.60 -1.13
N SER A 45 -6.78 21.71 -1.05
CA SER A 45 -7.34 23.07 -0.94
C SER A 45 -8.16 23.49 -2.17
N ASP A 46 -7.93 22.84 -3.31
CA ASP A 46 -8.65 23.00 -4.57
C ASP A 46 -9.91 22.13 -4.66
N GLY A 47 -10.19 21.31 -3.65
CA GLY A 47 -11.32 20.38 -3.61
C GLY A 47 -11.06 19.06 -4.37
N GLY A 48 -9.90 18.91 -5.01
CA GLY A 48 -9.47 17.67 -5.65
C GLY A 48 -9.11 16.59 -4.63
N VAL A 49 -9.28 15.31 -4.98
CA VAL A 49 -8.80 14.20 -4.12
C VAL A 49 -7.27 14.20 -4.17
N ILE A 50 -6.58 14.31 -3.04
CA ILE A 50 -5.10 14.32 -3.00
C ILE A 50 -4.51 13.02 -2.46
N ALA A 51 -5.33 12.20 -1.81
CA ALA A 51 -4.91 10.92 -1.26
C ALA A 51 -6.11 10.04 -0.91
N CYS A 52 -5.87 8.74 -0.80
CA CYS A 52 -6.80 7.80 -0.19
C CYS A 52 -6.21 7.28 1.13
N LYS A 53 -6.92 7.51 2.24
CA LYS A 53 -6.54 7.02 3.56
C LYS A 53 -6.82 5.53 3.66
N SER A 54 -6.09 4.83 4.52
CA SER A 54 -6.45 3.45 4.86
C SER A 54 -7.65 3.41 5.82
N ALA A 55 -8.40 2.31 5.80
CA ALA A 55 -9.52 2.10 6.72
C ALA A 55 -9.09 2.17 8.20
N CYS A 56 -7.90 1.67 8.54
CA CYS A 56 -7.35 1.81 9.88
C CYS A 56 -7.19 3.28 10.29
N LEU A 57 -6.67 4.13 9.41
CA LEU A 57 -6.44 5.55 9.71
C LEU A 57 -7.76 6.32 9.92
N VAL A 58 -8.82 5.94 9.21
CA VAL A 58 -10.13 6.62 9.29
C VAL A 58 -10.97 6.10 10.44
N PHE A 59 -11.09 4.77 10.56
CA PHE A 59 -12.02 4.15 11.50
C PHE A 59 -11.38 3.81 12.84
N ASN A 60 -10.06 3.59 12.87
CA ASN A 60 -9.31 3.20 14.07
C ASN A 60 -9.91 1.99 14.82
N GLN A 61 -10.48 1.04 14.07
CA GLN A 61 -11.11 -0.16 14.66
C GLN A 61 -10.17 -1.37 14.57
N PRO A 62 -10.19 -2.27 15.57
CA PRO A 62 -9.31 -3.44 15.64
C PRO A 62 -9.26 -4.28 14.36
N GLN A 63 -10.40 -4.50 13.70
CA GLN A 63 -10.48 -5.30 12.48
C GLN A 63 -9.83 -4.65 11.24
N TYR A 64 -9.64 -3.32 11.24
CA TYR A 64 -8.95 -2.62 10.16
C TYR A 64 -7.48 -2.39 10.46
N CYS A 65 -7.14 -2.22 11.74
CA CYS A 65 -5.77 -2.00 12.21
C CYS A 65 -5.04 -3.29 12.57
N CYS A 66 -5.75 -4.42 12.62
CA CYS A 66 -5.27 -5.71 13.09
C CYS A 66 -4.60 -5.62 14.47
N THR A 67 -5.35 -5.11 15.44
CA THR A 67 -4.88 -4.95 16.84
C THR A 67 -5.79 -5.70 17.82
N GLY A 68 -5.30 -5.92 19.05
CA GLY A 68 -6.06 -6.64 20.08
C GLY A 68 -6.41 -8.06 19.64
N ASP A 69 -7.69 -8.41 19.70
CA ASP A 69 -8.21 -9.72 19.29
C ASP A 69 -8.02 -10.00 17.78
N HIS A 70 -7.79 -8.96 16.99
CA HIS A 70 -7.46 -9.03 15.56
C HIS A 70 -5.94 -8.97 15.31
N GLY A 71 -5.12 -9.29 16.31
CA GLY A 71 -3.66 -9.22 16.26
C GLY A 71 -2.97 -10.41 15.58
N THR A 72 -3.69 -11.29 14.88
CA THR A 72 -3.09 -12.38 14.10
C THR A 72 -3.64 -12.39 12.67
N PRO A 73 -2.91 -12.98 11.71
CA PRO A 73 -3.40 -13.12 10.33
C PRO A 73 -4.75 -13.86 10.25
N GLU A 74 -4.97 -14.84 11.12
CA GLU A 74 -6.21 -15.63 11.17
C GLU A 74 -7.39 -14.80 11.68
N THR A 75 -7.16 -13.88 12.61
CA THR A 75 -8.20 -13.04 13.20
C THR A 75 -8.37 -11.69 12.49
N CYS A 76 -7.46 -11.31 11.58
CA CYS A 76 -7.59 -10.11 10.75
C CYS A 76 -7.63 -10.45 9.25
N PRO A 77 -8.80 -10.89 8.73
CA PRO A 77 -8.94 -11.19 7.31
C PRO A 77 -8.94 -9.91 6.46
N PRO A 78 -8.68 -10.02 5.13
CA PRO A 78 -8.83 -8.91 4.21
C PRO A 78 -10.24 -8.32 4.24
N THR A 79 -10.33 -6.99 4.29
CA THR A 79 -11.60 -6.24 4.26
C THR A 79 -11.87 -5.72 2.86
N ASP A 80 -13.08 -5.24 2.60
CA ASP A 80 -13.40 -4.68 1.28
C ASP A 80 -12.53 -3.45 0.97
N TYR A 81 -12.15 -2.67 1.99
CA TYR A 81 -11.19 -1.59 1.84
C TYR A 81 -9.80 -2.08 1.42
N SER A 82 -9.25 -3.10 2.09
CA SER A 82 -7.90 -3.59 1.74
C SER A 82 -7.86 -4.23 0.35
N LYS A 83 -8.94 -4.92 -0.06
CA LYS A 83 -9.06 -5.48 -1.42
C LYS A 83 -9.01 -4.40 -2.51
N ILE A 84 -9.59 -3.22 -2.28
CA ILE A 84 -9.51 -2.10 -3.24
C ILE A 84 -8.05 -1.73 -3.48
N PHE A 85 -7.26 -1.51 -2.43
CA PHE A 85 -5.84 -1.17 -2.55
C PHE A 85 -5.03 -2.29 -3.19
N LYS A 86 -5.31 -3.56 -2.84
CA LYS A 86 -4.65 -4.73 -3.46
C LYS A 86 -4.97 -4.84 -4.96
N SER A 87 -6.20 -4.50 -5.38
CA SER A 87 -6.58 -4.56 -6.79
C SER A 87 -5.80 -3.57 -7.66
N GLN A 88 -5.53 -2.37 -7.13
CA GLN A 88 -4.77 -1.34 -7.83
C GLN A 88 -3.27 -1.62 -7.81
N CYS A 89 -2.79 -2.17 -6.69
CA CYS A 89 -1.38 -2.42 -6.47
C CYS A 89 -1.14 -3.84 -5.92
N PRO A 90 -1.23 -4.87 -6.77
CA PRO A 90 -1.13 -6.27 -6.34
C PRO A 90 0.20 -6.62 -5.69
N GLN A 91 1.26 -5.90 -6.08
CA GLN A 91 2.62 -6.09 -5.58
C GLN A 91 2.90 -5.36 -4.28
N ALA A 92 1.92 -4.67 -3.70
CA ALA A 92 2.14 -3.84 -2.53
C ALA A 92 1.25 -4.26 -1.36
N TYR A 93 1.70 -3.92 -0.15
CA TYR A 93 0.97 -4.21 1.08
C TYR A 93 -0.27 -3.31 1.20
N SER A 94 -1.44 -3.92 1.25
CA SER A 94 -2.74 -3.27 1.36
C SER A 94 -3.27 -3.17 2.80
N TYR A 95 -2.86 -4.07 3.69
CA TYR A 95 -3.19 -4.07 5.13
C TYR A 95 -2.10 -4.76 5.97
N ALA A 96 -2.24 -4.79 7.30
CA ALA A 96 -1.16 -5.22 8.20
C ALA A 96 -0.68 -6.66 7.98
N TYR A 97 -1.59 -7.59 7.66
CA TYR A 97 -1.27 -9.01 7.44
C TYR A 97 -1.47 -9.45 5.99
N ASP A 98 -1.26 -8.53 5.04
CA ASP A 98 -1.31 -8.86 3.62
C ASP A 98 -0.31 -9.96 3.26
N ASP A 99 -0.64 -10.74 2.25
CA ASP A 99 0.03 -11.99 1.93
C ASP A 99 1.46 -11.76 1.42
N LYS A 100 2.27 -12.82 1.48
CA LYS A 100 3.71 -12.75 1.16
C LYS A 100 4.00 -12.38 -0.30
N SER A 101 3.02 -12.36 -1.21
CA SER A 101 3.21 -11.81 -2.57
C SER A 101 3.65 -10.34 -2.56
N SER A 102 3.40 -9.62 -1.47
CA SER A 102 3.83 -8.24 -1.27
C SER A 102 5.17 -8.10 -0.52
N THR A 103 5.84 -9.21 -0.17
CA THR A 103 7.15 -9.20 0.51
C THR A 103 8.29 -9.48 -0.48
N PHE A 104 9.20 -8.51 -0.65
CA PHE A 104 10.33 -8.63 -1.58
C PHE A 104 11.63 -8.70 -0.82
N THR A 105 12.25 -9.87 -0.82
CA THR A 105 13.59 -10.07 -0.25
C THR A 105 14.62 -10.05 -1.37
N CYS A 106 15.74 -9.35 -1.17
CA CYS A 106 16.87 -9.34 -2.10
C CYS A 106 18.16 -9.43 -1.29
N ASN A 107 18.88 -10.53 -1.48
CA ASN A 107 20.10 -10.84 -0.74
C ASN A 107 21.32 -10.17 -1.39
N GLY A 108 22.40 -9.98 -0.63
CA GLY A 108 23.68 -9.52 -1.18
C GLY A 108 23.89 -8.00 -1.21
N GLY A 109 23.21 -7.24 -0.35
CA GLY A 109 23.42 -5.80 -0.18
C GLY A 109 23.02 -4.96 -1.41
N PRO A 110 21.78 -5.07 -1.90
CA PRO A 110 21.33 -4.33 -3.08
C PRO A 110 21.25 -2.82 -2.82
N ASN A 111 21.50 -2.03 -3.87
CA ASN A 111 21.08 -0.64 -3.92
C ASN A 111 19.62 -0.54 -4.35
N TYR A 112 18.88 0.39 -3.76
CA TYR A 112 17.48 0.67 -4.07
C TYR A 112 17.35 2.03 -4.73
N LEU A 113 16.46 2.14 -5.72
CA LEU A 113 15.99 3.42 -6.22
C LEU A 113 14.49 3.50 -5.92
N VAL A 114 14.06 4.66 -5.45
CA VAL A 114 12.66 4.95 -5.12
C VAL A 114 12.20 6.01 -6.09
N THR A 115 11.21 5.67 -6.91
CA THR A 115 10.65 6.57 -7.90
C THR A 115 9.25 6.95 -7.46
N PHE A 116 9.05 8.26 -7.31
CA PHE A 116 7.75 8.87 -7.09
C PHE A 116 7.23 9.27 -8.46
N CYS A 117 6.01 8.87 -8.81
CA CYS A 117 5.39 9.08 -10.13
C CYS A 117 6.27 8.52 -11.27
N PRO A 118 6.47 7.19 -11.32
CA PRO A 118 7.17 6.55 -12.43
C PRO A 118 6.45 6.75 -13.78
#